data_AF-A0A662VKT7-F1
#
_entry.id   AF-A0A662VKT7-F1
#
_cell.length_a   1.000
_cell.length_b   1.000
_cell.length_c   1.000
_cell.angle_alpha   90.00
_cell.angle_beta   90.00
_cell.angle_gamma   90.00
#
_symmetry.space_group_name_H-M   'P 1'
#
loop_
_entity.id
_entity.type
_entity.pdbx_description
1 polymer ?
#
loop_
_entity_poly.entity_id
_entity_poly.type
_entity_poly.pdbx_seq_one_letter_code
_entity_poly.pdbx_strand_id
1 'polypeptide(L)'
;MPIAIVRFPDERWRKVNISKFLKKFKSIPASKIIEIPEEELDHVLEILRRNKCDVEIVEPVREDVEIKILKDILRKAEAIRLGIAEPKELEKIAVDAIAKFSLMNLSDDVGDILHDCIDFAEQPFIGDLKDIETRAKEILKRKLSLNIEVES
;
A
#
# COMPACT_ATOMS: atom_id res chain seq x y z
N MET A 1 8.90 5.18 -2.27
CA MET A 1 9.79 4.34 -3.11
C MET A 1 8.97 3.69 -4.22
N PRO A 2 8.95 4.29 -5.43
CA PRO A 2 8.26 3.76 -6.59
C PRO A 2 8.99 2.53 -7.15
N ILE A 3 8.21 1.62 -7.76
CA ILE A 3 8.71 0.36 -8.28
C ILE A 3 8.48 0.32 -9.81
N ALA A 4 9.47 0.67 -10.62
CA ALA A 4 9.28 0.58 -12.07
C ALA A 4 9.38 -0.89 -12.55
N ILE A 5 8.38 -1.36 -13.29
CA ILE A 5 8.50 -2.60 -14.05
C ILE A 5 9.02 -2.24 -15.44
N VAL A 6 10.20 -2.74 -15.76
CA VAL A 6 10.83 -2.48 -17.04
C VAL A 6 10.71 -3.72 -17.92
N ARG A 7 9.99 -3.58 -19.04
CA ARG A 7 9.91 -4.58 -20.10
C ARG A 7 10.92 -4.22 -21.19
N PHE A 8 11.89 -5.10 -21.37
CA PHE A 8 12.98 -4.90 -22.32
C PHE A 8 12.62 -5.52 -23.68
N PRO A 9 12.98 -4.90 -24.82
CA PRO A 9 12.75 -5.48 -26.14
C PRO A 9 13.60 -6.74 -26.37
N ASP A 10 13.06 -7.70 -27.13
CA ASP A 10 13.67 -9.03 -27.42
C ASP A 10 14.97 -8.98 -28.25
N GLU A 11 15.30 -7.83 -28.85
CA GLU A 11 16.47 -7.72 -29.72
C GLU A 11 17.78 -7.61 -28.95
N ARG A 12 18.75 -8.47 -29.32
CA ARG A 12 20.10 -8.53 -28.76
C ARG A 12 20.75 -7.14 -28.68
N TRP A 13 20.84 -6.66 -27.44
CA TRP A 13 21.45 -5.41 -26.98
C TRP A 13 22.73 -5.04 -27.75
N ARG A 14 22.63 -4.02 -28.62
CA ARG A 14 23.79 -3.32 -29.16
C ARG A 14 24.44 -2.48 -28.04
N LYS A 15 25.49 -3.03 -27.46
CA LYS A 15 26.66 -2.34 -26.85
C LYS A 15 26.40 -0.92 -26.31
N VAL A 16 25.74 -0.78 -25.16
CA VAL A 16 26.03 0.31 -24.21
C VAL A 16 25.87 -0.25 -22.79
N ASN A 17 26.72 0.19 -21.87
CA ASN A 17 26.99 -0.28 -20.49
C ASN A 17 25.79 -0.38 -19.50
N ILE A 18 24.56 -0.54 -19.97
CA ILE A 18 23.35 -0.67 -19.14
C ILE A 18 23.42 -1.92 -18.26
N SER A 19 24.03 -3.00 -18.74
CA SER A 19 24.29 -4.20 -17.95
C SER A 19 25.25 -3.97 -16.76
N LYS A 20 26.15 -2.97 -16.84
CA LYS A 20 27.00 -2.55 -15.72
C LYS A 20 26.27 -1.63 -14.75
N PHE A 21 25.44 -0.72 -15.26
CA PHE A 21 24.62 0.18 -14.44
C PHE A 21 23.58 -0.60 -13.63
N LEU A 22 22.86 -1.50 -14.29
CA LEU A 22 21.83 -2.33 -13.67
C LEU A 22 22.40 -3.45 -12.81
N LYS A 23 23.68 -3.83 -12.93
CA LYS A 23 24.31 -4.87 -12.09
C LYS A 23 24.31 -4.57 -10.58
N LYS A 24 24.18 -3.29 -10.20
CA LYS A 24 23.98 -2.88 -8.79
C LYS A 24 22.65 -3.39 -8.22
N PHE A 25 21.69 -3.66 -9.09
CA PHE A 25 20.38 -4.22 -8.79
C PHE A 25 20.39 -5.68 -9.30
N LYS A 26 20.34 -6.68 -8.40
CA LYS A 26 20.62 -8.10 -8.69
C LYS A 26 20.00 -8.63 -10.02
N SER A 27 20.72 -9.53 -10.68
CA SER A 27 20.68 -9.97 -12.09
C SER A 27 19.34 -10.27 -12.83
N ILE A 28 19.47 -10.17 -14.17
CA ILE A 28 18.64 -10.37 -15.38
C ILE A 28 18.11 -11.82 -15.55
N PRO A 29 16.83 -12.10 -15.92
CA PRO A 29 16.29 -12.08 -17.30
C PRO A 29 14.87 -11.45 -17.41
N ALA A 30 14.42 -11.19 -18.65
CA ALA A 30 13.10 -10.71 -19.11
C ALA A 30 12.07 -10.25 -18.04
N SER A 31 11.70 -8.97 -18.12
CA SER A 31 10.68 -8.32 -17.27
C SER A 31 11.05 -8.31 -15.79
N LYS A 32 11.73 -7.25 -15.33
CA LYS A 32 12.06 -7.11 -13.91
C LYS A 32 11.51 -5.83 -13.32
N ILE A 33 11.01 -6.02 -12.12
CA ILE A 33 10.62 -5.02 -11.14
C ILE A 33 11.90 -4.40 -10.58
N ILE A 34 12.11 -3.10 -10.77
CA ILE A 34 13.23 -2.33 -10.21
C ILE A 34 12.69 -1.28 -9.26
N GLU A 35 13.16 -1.30 -8.01
CA GLU A 35 12.91 -0.23 -7.05
C GLU A 35 13.82 0.94 -7.36
N ILE A 36 13.24 2.12 -7.61
CA ILE A 36 14.00 3.33 -7.94
C ILE A 36 13.74 4.36 -6.84
N PRO A 37 14.79 4.94 -6.23
CA PRO A 37 14.63 6.11 -5.36
C PRO A 37 13.91 7.25 -6.09
N GLU A 38 12.98 7.96 -5.42
CA GLU A 38 12.20 9.04 -6.05
C GLU A 38 13.07 10.13 -6.65
N GLU A 39 14.18 10.44 -5.98
CA GLU A 39 15.22 11.37 -6.40
C GLU A 39 15.96 10.98 -7.69
N GLU A 40 15.93 9.70 -8.07
CA GLU A 40 16.57 9.19 -9.30
C GLU A 40 15.56 8.79 -10.39
N LEU A 41 14.25 8.87 -10.12
CA LEU A 41 13.20 8.36 -11.00
C LEU A 41 13.25 8.98 -12.40
N ASP A 42 13.28 10.32 -12.49
CA ASP A 42 13.28 11.03 -13.77
C ASP A 42 14.49 10.68 -14.63
N HIS A 43 15.66 10.59 -13.99
CA HIS A 43 16.91 10.24 -14.67
C HIS A 43 16.88 8.80 -15.21
N VAL A 44 16.35 7.86 -14.42
CA VAL A 44 16.24 6.45 -14.83
C VAL A 44 15.21 6.30 -15.95
N LEU A 45 14.06 6.97 -15.88
CA LEU A 45 13.04 6.95 -16.93
C LEU A 45 13.58 7.50 -18.26
N GLU A 46 14.39 8.57 -18.21
CA GLU A 46 15.02 9.15 -19.39
C GLU A 46 15.97 8.14 -20.08
N ILE A 47 16.81 7.45 -19.29
CA ILE A 47 17.72 6.43 -19.80
C ILE A 47 16.95 5.27 -20.42
N LEU A 48 15.89 4.79 -19.77
CA LEU A 48 15.10 3.66 -20.24
C LEU A 48 14.35 3.98 -21.55
N ARG A 49 13.73 5.16 -21.65
CA ARG A 49 13.07 5.62 -22.88
C ARG A 49 14.05 5.75 -24.05
N ARG A 50 15.25 6.31 -23.81
CA ARG A 50 16.30 6.42 -24.84
C ARG A 50 16.74 5.07 -25.39
N ASN A 51 16.60 4.00 -24.60
CA ASN A 51 16.98 2.64 -24.99
C ASN A 51 15.79 1.80 -25.48
N LYS A 52 14.65 2.42 -25.81
CA LYS A 52 13.43 1.74 -26.27
C LYS A 52 12.94 0.65 -25.31
N CYS A 53 13.18 0.82 -24.02
CA CYS A 53 12.59 -0.02 -23.00
C CYS A 53 11.13 0.43 -22.81
N ASP A 54 10.21 -0.52 -22.75
CA ASP A 54 8.85 -0.24 -22.32
C ASP A 54 8.84 -0.19 -20.80
N VAL A 55 8.36 0.92 -20.23
CA VAL A 55 8.44 1.18 -18.79
C VAL A 55 7.04 1.35 -18.27
N GLU A 56 6.61 0.38 -17.48
CA GLU A 56 5.38 0.41 -16.72
C GLU A 56 5.77 0.84 -15.31
N ILE A 57 5.49 2.08 -14.93
CA ILE A 57 5.66 2.50 -13.54
C ILE A 57 4.54 1.83 -12.76
N VAL A 58 4.88 0.78 -12.03
CA VAL A 58 3.97 0.18 -11.07
C VAL A 58 4.26 0.90 -9.77
N GLU A 59 3.43 1.86 -9.39
CA GLU A 59 3.41 2.24 -7.97
C GLU A 59 3.34 0.92 -7.19
N PRO A 60 4.26 0.66 -6.24
CA PRO A 60 4.24 -0.59 -5.49
C PRO A 60 2.79 -0.84 -5.13
N VAL A 61 2.26 -1.97 -5.61
CA VAL A 61 0.93 -2.42 -5.21
C VAL A 61 0.92 -2.18 -3.71
N ARG A 62 0.02 -1.30 -3.27
CA ARG A 62 -0.22 -1.02 -1.87
C ARG A 62 -0.48 -2.39 -1.25
N GLU A 63 0.56 -3.07 -0.79
CA GLU A 63 0.44 -4.20 0.09
C GLU A 63 0.38 -3.60 1.49
N ASP A 64 -0.78 -3.58 2.11
CA ASP A 64 -1.84 -2.67 1.74
C ASP A 64 -1.95 -1.85 3.01
N VAL A 65 -1.45 -0.62 2.99
CA VAL A 65 -1.40 0.25 4.20
C VAL A 65 -2.77 0.25 4.86
N GLU A 66 -3.82 0.25 4.03
CA GLU A 66 -5.21 0.09 4.43
C GLU A 66 -5.49 -1.28 5.06
N ILE A 67 -5.02 -2.41 4.53
CA ILE A 67 -5.12 -3.72 5.22
C ILE A 67 -4.43 -3.71 6.57
N LYS A 68 -3.27 -3.07 6.68
CA LYS A 68 -2.55 -2.98 7.96
C LYS A 68 -3.36 -2.17 8.98
N ILE A 69 -3.85 -1.00 8.57
CA ILE A 69 -4.73 -0.15 9.38
C ILE A 69 -5.97 -0.94 9.80
N LEU A 70 -6.66 -1.61 8.87
CA LEU A 70 -7.87 -2.39 9.14
C LEU A 70 -7.60 -3.54 10.12
N LYS A 71 -6.47 -4.25 9.98
CA LYS A 71 -6.06 -5.30 10.93
C LYS A 71 -5.79 -4.75 12.32
N ASP A 72 -5.11 -3.61 12.42
CA ASP A 72 -4.81 -2.97 13.70
C ASP A 72 -6.09 -2.47 14.39
N ILE A 73 -7.03 -1.89 13.63
CA ILE A 73 -8.37 -1.50 14.11
C ILE A 73 -9.13 -2.72 14.64
N LEU A 74 -9.21 -3.80 13.86
CA LEU A 74 -9.91 -5.02 14.29
C LEU A 74 -9.31 -5.62 15.55
N ARG A 75 -7.98 -5.65 15.66
CA ARG A 75 -7.29 -6.13 16.85
C ARG A 75 -7.60 -5.27 18.08
N LYS A 76 -7.67 -3.95 17.93
CA LYS A 76 -8.01 -3.06 19.05
C LYS A 76 -9.49 -3.07 19.39
N ALA A 77 -10.37 -3.17 18.41
CA ALA A 77 -11.80 -3.34 18.66
C ALA A 77 -12.08 -4.59 19.49
N GLU A 78 -11.42 -5.71 19.16
CA GLU A 78 -11.51 -6.93 19.97
C GLU A 78 -10.97 -6.73 21.40
N ALA A 79 -9.83 -6.06 21.56
CA ALA A 79 -9.28 -5.77 22.88
C ALA A 79 -10.20 -4.87 23.73
N ILE A 80 -10.87 -3.89 23.12
CA ILE A 80 -11.85 -3.02 23.78
C ILE A 80 -13.09 -3.83 24.19
N ARG A 81 -13.60 -4.69 23.28
CA ARG A 81 -14.71 -5.59 23.56
C ARG A 81 -14.43 -6.53 24.75
N LEU A 82 -13.17 -6.96 24.90
CA LEU A 82 -12.71 -7.78 26.02
C LEU A 82 -12.40 -6.98 27.30
N GLY A 83 -12.51 -5.65 27.27
CA GLY A 83 -12.18 -4.76 28.40
C GLY A 83 -10.68 -4.67 28.69
N ILE A 84 -9.83 -5.03 27.73
CA ILE A 84 -8.35 -5.03 27.84
C ILE A 84 -7.77 -3.68 27.40
N ALA A 85 -8.47 -2.98 26.50
CA ALA A 85 -8.04 -1.70 25.93
C ALA A 85 -9.15 -0.64 26.09
N GLU A 86 -8.76 0.64 26.07
CA GLU A 86 -9.69 1.76 26.13
C GLU A 86 -10.10 2.24 24.73
N PRO A 87 -11.32 2.80 24.55
CA PRO A 87 -11.77 3.39 23.28
C PRO A 87 -10.78 4.38 22.64
N LYS A 88 -10.06 5.16 23.46
CA LYS A 88 -9.02 6.10 23.02
C LYS A 88 -7.86 5.45 22.26
N GLU A 89 -7.62 4.16 22.45
CA GLU A 89 -6.59 3.45 21.67
C GLU A 89 -7.01 3.28 20.20
N LEU A 90 -8.32 3.22 19.92
CA LEU A 90 -8.87 3.17 18.57
C LEU A 90 -8.70 4.53 17.87
N GLU A 91 -9.04 5.62 18.57
CA GLU A 91 -8.81 7.00 18.11
C GLU A 91 -7.33 7.23 17.80
N LYS A 92 -6.42 6.78 18.67
CA LYS A 92 -4.99 6.93 18.44
C LYS A 92 -4.54 6.27 17.13
N ILE A 93 -5.02 5.07 16.83
CA ILE A 93 -4.73 4.40 15.55
C ILE A 93 -5.24 5.24 14.38
N ALA A 94 -6.45 5.79 14.52
CA ALA A 94 -7.05 6.61 13.47
C ALA A 94 -6.27 7.89 13.20
N VAL A 95 -5.96 8.66 14.26
CA VAL A 95 -5.19 9.91 14.17
C VAL A 95 -3.79 9.65 13.61
N ASP A 96 -3.10 8.62 14.10
CA ASP A 96 -1.75 8.27 13.62
C ASP A 96 -1.77 7.89 12.14
N ALA A 97 -2.79 7.14 11.69
CA ALA A 97 -2.96 6.77 10.29
C ALA A 97 -3.24 7.99 9.40
N ILE A 98 -4.14 8.88 9.83
CA ILE A 98 -4.46 10.13 9.11
C ILE A 98 -3.21 11.02 9.00
N ALA A 99 -2.50 11.23 10.11
CA ALA A 99 -1.30 12.07 10.13
C ALA A 99 -0.18 11.50 9.27
N LYS A 100 -0.01 10.18 9.27
CA LYS A 100 1.08 9.51 8.55
C LYS A 100 0.84 9.36 7.06
N PHE A 101 -0.40 9.09 6.66
CA PHE A 101 -0.71 8.75 5.28
C PHE A 101 -1.48 9.83 4.53
N SER A 102 -2.10 10.79 5.22
CA SER A 102 -3.10 11.73 4.67
C SER A 102 -4.33 11.01 4.12
N LEU A 103 -5.53 11.50 4.46
CA LEU A 103 -6.80 10.91 3.99
C LEU A 103 -6.89 10.82 2.46
N MET A 104 -6.28 11.75 1.73
CA MET A 104 -6.26 11.75 0.26
C MET A 104 -5.56 10.54 -0.36
N ASN A 105 -4.74 9.82 0.42
CA ASN A 105 -4.04 8.63 -0.04
C ASN A 105 -4.71 7.32 0.43
N LEU A 106 -5.81 7.40 1.16
CA LEU A 106 -6.60 6.24 1.59
C LEU A 106 -7.88 6.15 0.77
N SER A 107 -8.44 4.96 0.62
CA SER A 107 -9.79 4.81 0.07
C SER A 107 -10.83 5.47 0.97
N ASP A 108 -11.90 6.01 0.38
CA ASP A 108 -13.01 6.63 1.11
C ASP A 108 -13.57 5.67 2.17
N ASP A 109 -13.73 4.39 1.83
CA ASP A 109 -14.17 3.32 2.75
C ASP A 109 -13.31 3.22 4.02
N VAL A 110 -11.99 3.42 3.89
CA VAL A 110 -11.05 3.37 5.03
C VAL A 110 -11.02 4.71 5.76
N GLY A 111 -11.11 5.82 5.04
CA GLY A 111 -11.24 7.16 5.62
C GLY A 111 -12.44 7.25 6.55
N ASP A 112 -13.60 6.77 6.11
CA ASP A 112 -14.83 6.71 6.91
C ASP A 112 -14.64 5.91 8.19
N ILE A 113 -14.00 4.74 8.12
CA ILE A 113 -13.72 3.93 9.31
C ILE A 113 -12.82 4.65 10.30
N LEU A 114 -11.83 5.40 9.82
CA LEU A 114 -10.95 6.17 10.71
C LEU A 114 -11.74 7.27 11.44
N HIS A 115 -12.69 7.91 10.76
CA HIS A 115 -13.61 8.86 11.38
C HIS A 115 -14.53 8.19 12.41
N ASP A 116 -15.14 7.04 12.07
CA ASP A 116 -15.95 6.26 13.01
C ASP A 116 -15.15 5.89 14.27
N CYS A 117 -13.85 5.57 14.13
CA CYS A 117 -12.98 5.25 15.25
C CYS A 117 -12.76 6.44 16.20
N ILE A 118 -12.68 7.66 15.66
CA ILE A 118 -12.53 8.89 16.43
C ILE A 118 -13.86 9.18 17.16
N ASP A 119 -14.98 9.13 16.44
CA ASP A 119 -16.31 9.39 17.00
C ASP A 119 -16.66 8.39 18.13
N PHE A 120 -16.33 7.11 17.93
CA PHE A 120 -16.50 6.07 18.95
C PHE A 120 -15.69 6.36 20.23
N ALA A 121 -14.50 6.94 20.13
CA ALA A 121 -13.71 7.26 21.33
C ALA A 121 -14.29 8.45 22.11
N GLU A 122 -14.93 9.40 21.43
CA GLU A 122 -15.64 10.51 22.06
C GLU A 122 -16.93 10.05 22.74
N GLN A 123 -17.68 9.15 22.10
CA GLN A 123 -18.94 8.61 22.60
C GLN A 123 -18.97 7.08 22.50
N PRO A 124 -18.37 6.36 23.46
CA PRO A 124 -18.24 4.90 23.36
C PRO A 124 -19.57 4.19 23.51
N PHE A 125 -20.18 3.83 22.38
CA PHE A 125 -21.35 2.97 22.32
C PHE A 125 -21.01 1.63 21.67
N ILE A 126 -21.41 0.54 22.31
CA ILE A 126 -20.98 -0.81 21.91
C ILE A 126 -21.57 -1.24 20.55
N GLY A 127 -22.68 -0.63 20.13
CA GLY A 127 -23.24 -0.82 18.79
C GLY A 127 -22.30 -0.30 17.71
N ASP A 128 -21.75 0.90 17.91
CA ASP A 128 -20.84 1.53 16.96
C ASP A 128 -19.54 0.73 16.80
N LEU A 129 -19.02 0.19 17.92
CA LEU A 129 -17.86 -0.71 17.87
C LEU A 129 -18.11 -1.94 16.98
N LYS A 130 -19.31 -2.51 17.05
CA LYS A 130 -19.70 -3.68 16.25
C LYS A 130 -19.83 -3.32 14.77
N ASP A 131 -20.34 -2.13 14.48
CA ASP A 131 -20.48 -1.63 13.10
C ASP A 131 -19.11 -1.36 12.49
N ILE A 132 -18.19 -0.73 13.24
CA ILE A 132 -16.78 -0.56 12.86
C ILE A 132 -16.14 -1.90 12.54
N GLU A 133 -16.28 -2.90 13.43
CA GLU A 133 -15.72 -4.24 13.19
C GLU A 133 -16.28 -4.90 11.92
N THR A 134 -17.58 -4.76 11.70
CA THR A 134 -18.28 -5.40 10.56
C THR A 134 -17.81 -4.77 9.25
N ARG A 135 -17.84 -3.44 9.17
CA ARG A 135 -17.34 -2.69 8.00
C ARG A 135 -15.87 -2.98 7.73
N ALA A 136 -15.03 -2.98 8.77
CA ALA A 136 -13.60 -3.24 8.64
C ALA A 136 -13.32 -4.65 8.09
N LYS A 137 -14.06 -5.67 8.58
CA LYS A 137 -13.97 -7.05 8.06
C LYS A 137 -14.40 -7.14 6.60
N GLU A 138 -15.46 -6.45 6.20
CA GLU A 138 -15.96 -6.46 4.83
C GLU A 138 -14.99 -5.80 3.85
N ILE A 139 -14.43 -4.63 4.19
CA ILE A 139 -13.42 -3.96 3.37
C ILE A 139 -12.16 -4.82 3.28
N LEU A 140 -11.71 -5.37 4.41
CA LEU A 140 -10.54 -6.25 4.44
C LEU A 140 -10.75 -7.49 3.56
N LYS A 141 -11.93 -8.11 3.60
CA LYS A 141 -12.27 -9.24 2.75
C LYS A 141 -12.28 -8.85 1.27
N ARG A 142 -12.91 -7.72 0.91
CA ARG A 142 -12.93 -7.22 -0.48
C ARG A 142 -11.51 -6.99 -1.00
N LYS A 143 -10.65 -6.33 -0.22
CA LYS A 143 -9.25 -6.07 -0.58
C LYS A 143 -8.41 -7.34 -0.71
N LEU A 144 -8.57 -8.29 0.21
CA LEU A 144 -7.87 -9.58 0.13
C LEU A 144 -8.36 -10.45 -1.04
N SER A 145 -9.65 -10.41 -1.38
CA SER A 145 -10.19 -11.13 -2.55
C SER A 145 -9.70 -10.54 -3.88
N LEU A 146 -9.61 -9.21 -3.98
CA LEU A 146 -9.07 -8.52 -5.15
C LEU A 146 -7.58 -8.85 -5.37
N ASN A 147 -6.79 -9.01 -4.30
CA ASN A 147 -5.38 -9.38 -4.42
C ASN A 147 -5.16 -10.81 -4.98
N ILE A 148 -6.10 -11.73 -4.81
CA ILE A 148 -5.98 -13.12 -5.30
C ILE A 148 -6.25 -13.20 -6.81
N GLU A 149 -7.11 -12.33 -7.35
CA GLU A 149 -7.45 -12.33 -8.79
C GLU A 149 -6.36 -11.71 -9.68
N VAL A 150 -5.49 -10.86 -9.13
CA VAL A 150 -4.39 -10.22 -9.89
C VAL A 150 -3.19 -11.17 -10.07
N GLU A 151 -3.10 -12.25 -9.30
CA GLU A 151 -2.03 -13.26 -9.38
C GLU A 151 -2.37 -14.48 -10.27
N SER A 152 -3.56 -14.53 -10.91
CA SER A 152 -4.03 -15.68 -11.70
C SER A 152 -3.94 -15.48 -13.21
#